data_AF-A0A225WBE5-F1
#
_entry.id   AF-A0A225WBE5-F1
#
_cell.length_a   1.000
_cell.length_b   1.000
_cell.length_c   1.000
_cell.angle_alpha   90.00
_cell.angle_beta   90.00
_cell.angle_gamma   90.00
#
_symmetry.space_group_name_H-M   'P 1'
#
loop_
_entity.id
_entity.type
_entity.pdbx_description
1 polymer ?
#
loop_
_entity_poly.entity_id
_entity_poly.type
_entity_poly.pdbx_seq_one_letter_code
_entity_poly.pdbx_strand_id
1 'polypeptide(L)'
;MKAIMTSEGKRSLQHVVGVSDRAKCVEWMAATTALEDEKGLPDKAIVGFPVYFRSEDRRINLNKARDWWRKRQILLDPDAEPQRKFE
;
A
#
# COMPACT_ATOMS: atom_id res chain seq x y z
N MET A 1 16.28 17.61 43.51
CA MET A 1 15.57 16.55 42.77
C MET A 1 15.29 17.08 41.36
N LYS A 2 15.87 16.49 40.30
CA LYS A 2 15.63 16.91 38.91
C LYS A 2 14.51 16.03 38.34
N ALA A 3 13.43 16.65 37.88
CA ALA A 3 12.34 15.96 37.19
C ALA A 3 12.84 15.41 35.85
N ILE A 4 12.66 14.11 35.63
CA ILE A 4 12.83 13.48 34.33
C ILE A 4 11.61 13.90 33.52
N MET A 5 11.81 14.84 32.58
CA MET A 5 10.84 15.18 31.57
C MET A 5 10.69 13.94 30.67
N THR A 6 9.69 13.10 30.96
CA THR A 6 9.31 12.03 30.06
C THR A 6 8.81 12.69 28.79
N SER A 7 9.60 12.59 27.71
CA SER A 7 9.20 13.06 26.40
C SER A 7 7.85 12.46 26.08
N GLU A 8 6.81 13.28 26.06
CA GLU A 8 5.49 12.89 25.56
C GLU A 8 5.71 12.36 24.14
N GLY A 9 5.62 11.04 23.99
CA GLY A 9 5.70 10.39 22.70
C GLY A 9 4.54 10.91 21.86
N LYS A 10 4.80 11.93 21.04
CA LYS A 10 3.87 12.41 20.02
C LYS A 10 3.45 11.20 19.21
N ARG A 11 2.25 10.67 19.47
CA ARG A 11 1.68 9.60 18.66
C ARG A 11 1.65 10.13 17.23
N SER A 12 2.56 9.66 16.39
CA SER A 12 2.55 9.99 14.97
C SER A 12 1.18 9.58 14.44
N LEU A 13 0.44 10.53 13.87
CA LEU A 13 -0.76 10.23 13.09
C LEU A 13 -0.35 9.20 12.04
N GLN A 14 -0.93 8.00 12.10
CA GLN A 14 -0.71 7.00 11.06
C GLN A 14 -1.33 7.53 9.78
N HIS A 15 -0.51 7.70 8.73
CA HIS A 15 -1.01 8.09 7.42
C HIS A 15 -1.79 6.91 6.81
N VAL A 16 -3.11 7.01 6.87
CA VAL A 16 -4.03 6.06 6.23
C VAL A 16 -4.27 6.53 4.79
N VAL A 17 -4.05 5.64 3.82
CA VAL A 17 -4.36 5.89 2.41
C VAL A 17 -5.79 5.45 2.15
N GLY A 18 -6.61 6.32 1.56
CA GLY A 18 -8.02 6.05 1.25
C GLY A 18 -8.20 4.86 0.31
N VAL A 19 -9.38 4.23 0.32
CA VAL A 19 -9.69 3.12 -0.61
C VAL A 19 -9.57 3.59 -2.07
N SER A 20 -10.09 4.76 -2.41
CA SER A 20 -10.05 5.30 -3.77
C SER A 20 -8.63 5.54 -4.27
N ASP A 21 -7.72 6.02 -3.41
CA ASP A 21 -6.31 6.20 -3.77
C ASP A 21 -5.59 4.86 -3.97
N ARG A 22 -5.94 3.85 -3.15
CA ARG A 22 -5.46 2.48 -3.32
C ARG A 22 -5.96 1.89 -4.64
N ALA A 23 -7.22 2.08 -4.98
CA ALA A 23 -7.81 1.64 -6.23
C ALA A 23 -7.06 2.23 -7.43
N LYS A 24 -6.83 3.55 -7.46
CA LYS A 24 -6.04 4.21 -8.53
C LYS A 24 -4.66 3.61 -8.70
N CYS A 25 -3.94 3.37 -7.60
CA CYS A 25 -2.62 2.75 -7.65
C CYS A 25 -2.71 1.32 -8.23
N VAL A 26 -3.73 0.56 -7.86
CA VAL A 26 -3.96 -0.80 -8.33
C VAL A 26 -4.41 -0.86 -9.79
N GLU A 27 -5.26 0.06 -10.25
CA GLU A 27 -5.64 0.22 -11.65
C GLU A 27 -4.41 0.47 -12.51
N TRP A 28 -3.55 1.39 -12.07
CA TRP A 28 -2.29 1.67 -12.75
C TRP A 28 -1.37 0.44 -12.76
N MET A 29 -1.27 -0.29 -11.64
CA MET A 29 -0.51 -1.53 -11.57
C MET A 29 -1.04 -2.56 -12.58
N ALA A 30 -2.37 -2.73 -12.68
CA ALA A 30 -2.99 -3.65 -13.63
C ALA A 30 -2.68 -3.27 -15.08
N ALA A 31 -2.83 -1.99 -15.43
CA ALA A 31 -2.45 -1.48 -16.75
C ALA A 31 -0.96 -1.72 -17.05
N THR A 32 -0.08 -1.51 -16.07
CA THR A 32 1.37 -1.74 -16.20
C THR A 32 1.67 -3.22 -16.45
N THR A 33 1.03 -4.14 -15.72
CA THR A 33 1.24 -5.58 -15.94
C THR A 33 0.80 -6.06 -17.32
N ALA A 34 -0.24 -5.43 -17.88
CA ALA A 34 -0.72 -5.77 -19.22
C ALA A 34 0.29 -5.38 -20.32
N LEU A 35 1.18 -4.43 -20.05
CA LEU A 35 2.18 -3.93 -21.01
C LEU A 35 3.56 -4.58 -20.83
N GLU A 36 4.01 -4.80 -19.59
CA GLU A 36 5.42 -5.07 -19.28
C GLU A 36 5.69 -6.31 -18.40
N ASP A 37 4.66 -7.10 -18.04
CA ASP A 37 4.70 -8.15 -17.01
C ASP A 37 4.75 -7.63 -15.54
N GLU A 38 4.43 -8.50 -14.59
CA GLU A 38 4.34 -8.26 -13.14
C GLU A 38 5.72 -8.13 -12.45
N LYS A 39 6.82 -8.43 -13.15
CA LYS A 39 8.17 -8.33 -12.59
C LYS A 39 8.49 -6.93 -12.08
N GLY A 40 8.78 -6.85 -10.78
CA GLY A 40 9.14 -5.59 -10.10
C GLY A 40 7.97 -4.61 -9.94
N LEU A 41 6.73 -5.04 -10.19
CA LEU A 41 5.55 -4.18 -10.10
C LEU A 41 5.41 -3.43 -8.76
N PRO A 42 5.69 -4.04 -7.57
CA PRO A 42 5.66 -3.30 -6.32
C PRO A 42 6.66 -2.15 -6.26
N ASP A 43 7.87 -2.35 -6.79
CA ASP A 43 8.90 -1.31 -6.86
C ASP A 43 8.48 -0.19 -7.80
N LYS A 44 7.92 -0.53 -8.97
CA LYS A 44 7.36 0.43 -9.93
C LYS A 44 6.24 1.26 -9.30
N ALA A 45 5.34 0.64 -8.54
CA ALA A 45 4.25 1.33 -7.84
C ALA A 45 4.76 2.33 -6.79
N ILE A 46 5.82 1.99 -6.05
CA ILE A 46 6.43 2.91 -5.07
C ILE A 46 7.03 4.14 -5.77
N VAL A 47 7.68 3.94 -6.92
CA VAL A 47 8.25 5.04 -7.72
C VAL A 47 7.17 5.90 -8.36
N GLY A 48 6.09 5.29 -8.87
CA GLY A 48 4.98 6.01 -9.51
C GLY A 48 4.08 6.76 -8.54
N PHE A 49 3.95 6.29 -7.29
CA PHE A 49 3.05 6.85 -6.29
C PHE A 49 3.73 7.10 -4.92
N PRO A 50 4.84 7.86 -4.85
CA PRO A 50 5.62 8.02 -3.62
C PRO A 50 4.78 8.60 -2.46
N VAL A 51 3.76 9.41 -2.79
CA VAL A 51 2.84 10.01 -1.81
C VAL A 51 2.06 8.97 -0.99
N TYR A 52 1.86 7.75 -1.50
CA TYR A 52 1.15 6.66 -0.83
C TYR A 52 2.08 5.76 0.02
N PHE A 53 3.39 5.86 -0.19
CA PHE A 53 4.45 5.01 0.36
C PHE A 53 5.47 5.83 1.16
N ARG A 54 5.01 6.45 2.26
CA ARG A 54 5.80 7.39 3.07
C ARG A 54 6.67 6.75 4.16
N SER A 55 6.77 5.43 4.21
CA SER A 55 7.66 4.76 5.19
C SER A 55 9.11 4.97 4.78
N GLU A 56 9.98 5.29 5.73
CA GLU A 56 11.43 5.31 5.52
C GLU A 56 11.98 3.88 5.30
N ASP A 57 11.36 2.87 5.92
CA ASP A 57 11.66 1.47 5.63
C ASP A 57 11.02 1.05 4.29
N ARG A 58 11.88 0.85 3.28
CA ARG A 58 11.51 0.37 1.94
C ARG A 58 10.75 -0.96 1.98
N ARG A 59 11.08 -1.86 2.92
CA ARG A 59 10.42 -3.17 3.05
C ARG A 59 8.95 -3.01 3.40
N ILE A 60 8.60 -2.03 4.24
CA ILE A 60 7.21 -1.72 4.59
C ILE A 60 6.44 -1.26 3.36
N ASN A 61 7.03 -0.38 2.55
CA ASN A 61 6.39 0.10 1.32
C ASN A 61 6.16 -1.04 0.31
N LEU A 62 7.13 -1.94 0.15
CA LEU A 62 6.98 -3.10 -0.73
C LEU A 62 5.88 -4.04 -0.26
N ASN A 63 5.85 -4.35 1.04
CA ASN A 63 4.80 -5.20 1.60
C ASN A 63 3.42 -4.59 1.43
N LYS A 64 3.32 -3.27 1.57
CA LYS A 64 2.09 -2.51 1.34
C LYS A 64 1.62 -2.60 -0.12
N ALA A 65 2.52 -2.38 -1.08
CA ALA A 65 2.21 -2.48 -2.52
C ALA A 65 1.78 -3.91 -2.90
N ARG A 66 2.48 -4.93 -2.37
CA ARG A 66 2.12 -6.34 -2.55
C ARG A 66 0.75 -6.68 -1.96
N ASP A 67 0.43 -6.15 -0.77
CA ASP A 67 -0.87 -6.37 -0.14
C ASP A 67 -2.01 -5.80 -0.99
N TRP A 68 -1.83 -4.58 -1.51
CA TRP A 68 -2.84 -3.95 -2.37
C TRP A 68 -3.03 -4.74 -3.66
N TRP A 69 -1.93 -5.17 -4.28
CA TRP A 69 -2.02 -6.00 -5.49
C TRP A 69 -2.69 -7.36 -5.25
N ARG A 70 -2.43 -7.99 -4.10
CA ARG A 70 -3.13 -9.23 -3.70
C ARG A 70 -4.63 -9.01 -3.51
N LYS A 71 -5.01 -7.85 -2.97
CA LYS A 71 -6.41 -7.44 -2.73
C LYS A 71 -7.04 -6.70 -3.91
N ARG A 72 -6.40 -6.70 -5.08
CA ARG A 72 -6.82 -5.88 -6.22
C ARG A 72 -8.28 -6.07 -6.62
N GLN A 73 -8.78 -7.31 -6.59
CA GLN A 73 -10.17 -7.59 -6.95
C GLN A 73 -11.15 -6.82 -6.04
N ILE A 74 -10.92 -6.82 -4.73
CA ILE A 74 -11.74 -6.10 -3.74
C ILE A 74 -11.59 -4.58 -3.88
N LEU A 75 -10.40 -4.11 -4.29
CA LEU A 75 -10.13 -2.68 -4.44
C LEU A 75 -10.70 -2.08 -5.74
N LEU A 76 -10.84 -2.90 -6.79
CA LEU A 76 -11.37 -2.50 -8.09
C LEU A 76 -12.87 -2.78 -8.22
N ASP A 77 -13.35 -3.83 -7.57
CA ASP A 77 -14.76 -4.21 -7.52
C ASP A 77 -15.13 -4.51 -6.07
N PRO A 78 -15.63 -3.51 -5.32
CA PRO A 78 -15.98 -3.68 -3.91
C PRO A 78 -17.18 -4.63 -3.70
N ASP A 79 -17.96 -4.90 -4.75
CA ASP A 79 -19.10 -5.82 -4.75
C ASP A 79 -18.70 -7.23 -5.23
N ALA A 80 -17.44 -7.43 -5.66
CA ALA A 80 -16.94 -8.75 -6.01
C ALA A 80 -16.84 -9.65 -4.77
N GLU A 81 -17.56 -10.77 -4.80
CA GLU A 81 -17.44 -11.84 -3.81
C GLU A 81 -15.97 -12.26 -3.66
N PRO A 82 -15.41 -12.29 -2.43
CA PRO A 82 -14.02 -12.67 -2.23
C PRO A 82 -13.82 -14.08 -2.77
N GLN A 83 -12.90 -14.25 -3.73
CA GLN A 83 -12.54 -15.57 -4.21
C GLN A 83 -12.00 -16.40 -3.04
N ARG A 84 -12.83 -17.29 -2.49
CA ARG A 84 -12.41 -18.35 -1.57
C ARG A 84 -11.34 -19.14 -2.32
N LYS A 85 -10.11 -19.09 -1.82
CA LYS A 85 -9.08 -20.03 -2.27
C LYS A 85 -9.58 -21.41 -1.87
N PHE A 86 -9.89 -22.25 -2.86
CA PHE A 86 -9.97 -23.68 -2.63
C PHE A 86 -8.55 -24.16 -2.35
N GLU A 87 -8.40 -24.79 -1.18
CA GLU A 87 -7.18 -25.44 -0.68
C GLU A 87 -6.94 -26.77 -1.41
#